data_AF-A0A1V9KBL8-F1
#
_entry.id   AF-A0A1V9KBL8-F1
#
_cell.length_a   1.000
_cell.length_b   1.000
_cell.length_c   1.000
_cell.angle_alpha   90.00
_cell.angle_beta   90.00
_cell.angle_gamma   90.00
#
_symmetry.space_group_name_H-M   'P 1'
#
loop_
_entity.id
_entity.type
_entity.pdbx_description
1 polymer ?
#
loop_
_entity_poly.entity_id
_entity_poly.type
_entity_poly.pdbx_seq_one_letter_code
_entity_poly.pdbx_strand_id
1 'polypeptide(L)'
;MRIRATVAAVSGALALSALAVPAAQADGHGSLASKVPSTSKITPFTGSSPADEKVGDTKITSVTVNGGSDIVVGISKKKTFTVTVTASDPSGINDGYAMLWHGSNIDDDVDGAIVPDAETGTCTASGATTATCKVTLVADPNENIYSNILAGSWKVWAGAQGNDGDYVITDAYKTARVQRYSKLTVNASPEPVKKGKTITVTGLLSRANWDTGKYAGYTVQPVGLQFRKKSVSTYTSTLKTVKSDSKGNLKTTTTATADGYFRYNFAGTSTTPAVKATGDYVDVQ
;
A
#
# COMPACT_ATOMS: atom_id res chain seq x y z
N MET A 1 66.19 2.54 21.12
CA MET A 1 66.58 3.96 20.94
C MET A 1 65.43 4.66 20.25
N ARG A 2 64.45 5.26 20.95
CA ARG A 2 64.49 6.63 21.49
C ARG A 2 65.32 7.57 20.62
N ILE A 3 64.66 8.53 19.98
CA ILE A 3 64.92 9.98 20.14
C ILE A 3 63.69 10.74 19.61
N ARG A 4 63.06 11.51 20.51
CA ARG A 4 62.24 12.69 20.25
C ARG A 4 63.17 13.90 20.23
N ALA A 5 62.83 14.94 19.45
CA ALA A 5 63.15 16.38 19.65
C ALA A 5 63.03 17.07 18.27
N THR A 6 62.60 18.32 18.07
CA THR A 6 62.08 19.41 18.91
C THR A 6 61.53 20.48 17.95
N VAL A 7 60.65 21.31 18.49
CA VAL A 7 59.99 22.48 17.90
C VAL A 7 60.98 23.60 17.55
N ALA A 8 60.72 24.33 16.45
CA ALA A 8 61.17 25.70 16.25
C ALA A 8 59.97 26.56 15.84
N ALA A 9 59.65 27.53 16.70
CA ALA A 9 58.70 28.60 16.43
C ALA A 9 59.38 29.72 15.64
N VAL A 10 58.72 30.25 14.62
CA VAL A 10 59.00 31.58 14.06
C VAL A 10 57.69 32.34 13.99
N SER A 11 57.62 33.41 14.77
CA SER A 11 56.61 34.45 14.69
C SER A 11 56.95 35.38 13.52
N GLY A 12 56.00 35.62 12.62
CA GLY A 12 56.12 36.56 11.50
C GLY A 12 54.74 36.90 10.94
N ALA A 13 54.43 38.19 10.86
CA ALA A 13 53.11 38.78 10.78
C ALA A 13 52.42 38.72 9.39
N LEU A 14 51.07 38.72 9.46
CA LEU A 14 50.05 39.24 8.52
C LEU A 14 50.13 38.94 7.01
N ALA A 15 49.14 38.17 6.53
CA ALA A 15 48.24 38.59 5.45
C ALA A 15 46.96 37.73 5.47
N LEU A 16 45.80 38.36 5.68
CA LEU A 16 44.49 37.74 5.44
C LEU A 16 44.35 37.50 3.94
N SER A 17 44.18 36.25 3.51
CA SER A 17 43.77 35.92 2.14
C SER A 17 42.85 34.71 2.20
N ALA A 18 41.61 34.92 1.80
CA ALA A 18 40.51 33.96 1.83
C ALA A 18 40.85 32.67 1.08
N LEU A 19 40.61 31.51 1.73
CA LEU A 19 40.62 30.22 1.07
C LEU A 19 39.41 30.10 0.14
N ALA A 20 39.64 30.06 -1.17
CA ALA A 20 38.72 29.48 -2.12
C ALA A 20 38.94 27.95 -2.15
N VAL A 21 37.99 27.19 -1.62
CA VAL A 21 37.92 25.73 -1.84
C VAL A 21 37.09 25.50 -3.11
N PRO A 22 37.56 24.72 -4.09
CA PRO A 22 36.73 24.33 -5.21
C PRO A 22 35.75 23.24 -4.75
N ALA A 23 34.48 23.59 -4.58
CA ALA A 23 33.41 22.60 -4.49
C ALA A 23 33.11 22.08 -5.91
N ALA A 24 33.45 20.82 -6.15
CA ALA A 24 32.99 20.08 -7.31
C ALA A 24 31.46 19.97 -7.25
N GLN A 25 30.76 20.65 -8.16
CA GLN A 25 29.34 20.42 -8.43
C GLN A 25 29.26 19.20 -9.35
N ALA A 26 28.83 18.06 -8.81
CA ALA A 26 28.40 16.93 -9.62
C ALA A 26 26.91 17.13 -9.91
N ASP A 27 26.62 17.66 -11.09
CA ASP A 27 25.29 17.61 -11.69
C ASP A 27 24.89 16.14 -11.90
N GLY A 28 23.67 15.77 -11.48
CA GLY A 28 23.11 14.49 -11.93
C GLY A 28 22.07 13.80 -11.07
N HIS A 29 21.09 14.50 -10.47
CA HIS A 29 19.80 13.88 -10.16
C HIS A 29 18.68 14.89 -10.44
N GLY A 30 17.98 14.69 -11.56
CA GLY A 30 16.83 15.49 -11.93
C GLY A 30 15.72 15.34 -10.90
N SER A 31 15.41 16.43 -10.20
CA SER A 31 14.23 16.53 -9.34
C SER A 31 12.95 16.37 -10.18
N LEU A 32 11.99 15.59 -9.69
CA LEU A 32 10.68 15.37 -10.32
C LEU A 32 9.85 16.66 -10.41
N ALA A 33 10.26 17.73 -9.72
CA ALA A 33 9.75 19.10 -9.89
C ALA A 33 10.00 19.68 -11.31
N SER A 34 10.89 19.08 -12.10
CA SER A 34 11.25 19.55 -13.44
C SER A 34 10.22 19.21 -14.54
N LYS A 35 9.11 18.52 -14.24
CA LYS A 35 8.10 18.13 -15.24
C LYS A 35 6.92 19.10 -15.39
N VAL A 36 6.90 20.20 -14.62
CA VAL A 36 5.87 21.26 -14.75
C VAL A 36 6.40 22.36 -15.68
N PRO A 37 5.64 22.82 -16.70
CA PRO A 37 6.09 23.89 -17.60
C PRO A 37 6.41 25.17 -16.82
N SER A 38 7.70 25.54 -16.80
CA SER A 38 8.19 26.73 -16.10
C SER A 38 8.00 27.99 -16.92
N THR A 39 7.06 28.85 -16.52
CA THR A 39 7.03 30.26 -16.91
C THR A 39 6.93 31.16 -15.68
N SER A 40 8.04 31.39 -14.96
CA SER A 40 8.32 32.66 -14.25
C SER A 40 9.69 32.68 -13.58
N LYS A 41 10.25 33.89 -13.47
CA LYS A 41 11.64 34.20 -13.15
C LYS A 41 11.99 34.03 -11.66
N ILE A 42 13.25 33.66 -11.45
CA ILE A 42 13.97 33.25 -10.23
C ILE A 42 13.89 34.24 -9.05
N THR A 43 13.61 33.71 -7.86
CA THR A 43 14.20 34.12 -6.57
C THR A 43 14.86 32.89 -5.92
N PRO A 44 16.00 33.01 -5.22
CA PRO A 44 16.68 31.87 -4.62
C PRO A 44 15.90 31.39 -3.39
N PHE A 45 15.27 30.22 -3.50
CA PHE A 45 14.56 29.58 -2.39
C PHE A 45 15.58 28.97 -1.42
N THR A 46 15.73 29.58 -0.25
CA THR A 46 16.20 28.87 0.95
C THR A 46 15.13 27.85 1.32
N GLY A 47 15.50 26.58 1.34
CA GLY A 47 14.61 25.43 1.57
C GLY A 47 13.61 25.67 2.69
N SER A 48 12.33 25.61 2.32
CA SER A 48 11.18 25.52 3.20
C SER A 48 10.30 24.44 2.57
N SER A 49 10.03 23.35 3.31
CA SER A 49 9.30 22.15 2.87
C SER A 49 8.01 22.48 2.13
N PRO A 50 7.57 21.70 1.12
CA PRO A 50 6.22 21.84 0.59
C PRO A 50 5.24 21.37 1.67
N ALA A 51 4.44 22.32 2.17
CA ALA A 51 3.20 22.04 2.87
C ALA A 51 2.07 21.93 1.82
N ASP A 52 0.87 21.54 2.26
CA ASP A 52 -0.35 21.66 1.45
C ASP A 52 -0.38 23.00 0.71
N GLU A 53 -0.41 22.95 -0.63
CA GLU A 53 -0.32 24.12 -1.48
C GLU A 53 -1.70 24.52 -1.95
N LYS A 54 -2.01 25.82 -1.88
CA LYS A 54 -3.29 26.32 -2.32
C LYS A 54 -3.19 27.72 -2.88
N VAL A 55 -3.76 27.91 -4.06
CA VAL A 55 -3.99 29.21 -4.70
C VAL A 55 -5.49 29.36 -4.94
N GLY A 56 -6.01 30.51 -4.51
CA GLY A 56 -7.40 30.91 -4.72
C GLY A 56 -8.43 30.07 -3.98
N ASP A 57 -9.56 29.71 -4.61
CA ASP A 57 -10.70 29.13 -3.88
C ASP A 57 -11.08 27.68 -4.24
N THR A 58 -10.33 27.03 -5.13
CA THR A 58 -10.41 25.58 -5.39
C THR A 58 -10.32 24.76 -4.10
N LYS A 59 -11.16 23.73 -3.97
CA LYS A 59 -11.21 22.83 -2.80
C LYS A 59 -11.41 21.38 -3.23
N ILE A 60 -10.64 20.46 -2.67
CA ILE A 60 -10.95 19.03 -2.72
C ILE A 60 -12.01 18.72 -1.66
N THR A 61 -13.15 18.21 -2.08
CA THR A 61 -14.29 17.88 -1.21
C THR A 61 -14.31 16.41 -0.81
N SER A 62 -13.84 15.51 -1.68
CA SER A 62 -13.69 14.10 -1.33
C SER A 62 -12.64 13.38 -2.18
N VAL A 63 -11.99 12.37 -1.58
CA VAL A 63 -11.10 11.45 -2.28
C VAL A 63 -11.49 10.01 -1.94
N THR A 64 -11.75 9.21 -2.99
CA THR A 64 -12.05 7.78 -2.88
C THR A 64 -11.02 6.96 -3.63
N VAL A 65 -10.28 6.12 -2.91
CA VAL A 65 -9.31 5.20 -3.50
C VAL A 65 -9.96 3.84 -3.69
N ASN A 66 -9.86 3.28 -4.90
CA ASN A 66 -10.30 1.92 -5.23
C ASN A 66 -11.74 1.61 -4.75
N GLY A 67 -12.66 2.57 -4.90
CA GLY A 67 -14.04 2.44 -4.44
C GLY A 67 -14.19 2.23 -2.92
N GLY A 68 -13.20 2.63 -2.12
CA GLY A 68 -13.15 2.44 -0.67
C GLY A 68 -12.61 1.08 -0.23
N SER A 69 -12.24 0.19 -1.17
CA SER A 69 -11.67 -1.12 -0.86
C SER A 69 -10.14 -1.08 -0.79
N ASP A 70 -9.56 -1.97 0.02
CA ASP A 70 -8.10 -2.16 0.06
C ASP A 70 -7.54 -2.61 -1.31
N ILE A 71 -6.32 -2.18 -1.61
CA ILE A 71 -5.60 -2.54 -2.84
C ILE A 71 -4.87 -3.85 -2.58
N VAL A 72 -5.46 -4.96 -3.01
CA VAL A 72 -4.88 -6.29 -2.82
C VAL A 72 -4.01 -6.68 -4.03
N VAL A 73 -2.73 -6.92 -3.78
CA VAL A 73 -1.72 -7.21 -4.82
C VAL A 73 -1.17 -8.63 -4.65
N GLY A 74 -1.13 -9.37 -5.75
CA GLY A 74 -0.55 -10.72 -5.84
C GLY A 74 0.96 -10.69 -6.10
N ILE A 75 1.49 -11.73 -6.74
CA ILE A 75 2.93 -11.85 -7.05
C ILE A 75 3.27 -11.58 -8.52
N SER A 76 2.28 -11.40 -9.39
CA SER A 76 2.55 -11.31 -10.84
C SER A 76 1.55 -10.44 -11.62
N LYS A 77 0.26 -10.49 -11.27
CA LYS A 77 -0.76 -9.70 -11.97
C LYS A 77 -0.73 -8.25 -11.50
N LYS A 78 -0.61 -7.32 -12.45
CA LYS A 78 -0.88 -5.89 -12.27
C LYS A 78 -2.29 -5.68 -11.72
N LYS A 79 -2.43 -4.81 -10.73
CA LYS A 79 -3.71 -4.40 -10.16
C LYS A 79 -3.98 -2.96 -10.55
N THR A 80 -4.86 -2.79 -11.54
CA THR A 80 -5.41 -1.48 -11.89
C THR A 80 -6.51 -1.10 -10.90
N PHE A 81 -6.48 0.13 -10.43
CA PHE A 81 -7.51 0.74 -9.58
C PHE A 81 -7.58 2.24 -9.87
N THR A 82 -8.58 2.91 -9.30
CA THR A 82 -8.82 4.32 -9.57
C THR A 82 -8.83 5.13 -8.29
N VAL A 83 -8.30 6.34 -8.35
CA VAL A 83 -8.49 7.36 -7.33
C VAL A 83 -9.46 8.39 -7.91
N THR A 84 -10.56 8.60 -7.20
CA THR A 84 -11.59 9.56 -7.56
C THR A 84 -11.46 10.78 -6.68
N VAL A 85 -11.10 11.92 -7.26
CA VAL A 85 -10.99 13.22 -6.60
C VAL A 85 -12.21 14.05 -6.98
N THR A 86 -13.00 14.49 -6.01
CA THR A 86 -14.08 15.45 -6.23
C THR A 86 -13.65 16.79 -5.69
N ALA A 87 -13.78 17.83 -6.49
CA ALA A 87 -13.36 19.17 -6.16
C ALA A 87 -14.42 20.21 -6.57
N SER A 88 -14.33 21.39 -5.98
CA SER A 88 -15.19 22.53 -6.27
C SER A 88 -14.39 23.81 -6.46
N ASP A 89 -14.82 24.61 -7.42
CA ASP A 89 -14.27 25.91 -7.80
C ASP A 89 -15.37 26.74 -8.50
N PRO A 90 -15.57 28.05 -8.23
CA PRO A 90 -16.60 28.85 -8.88
C PRO A 90 -16.47 28.92 -10.40
N SER A 91 -15.26 28.81 -10.94
CA SER A 91 -15.00 28.77 -12.38
C SER A 91 -15.24 27.37 -12.98
N GLY A 92 -15.44 26.35 -12.14
CA GLY A 92 -15.49 24.94 -12.49
C GLY A 92 -14.11 24.28 -12.43
N ILE A 93 -14.09 22.95 -12.45
CA ILE A 93 -12.86 22.15 -12.32
C ILE A 93 -12.42 21.66 -13.70
N ASN A 94 -11.13 21.86 -14.03
CA ASN A 94 -10.55 21.40 -15.28
C ASN A 94 -9.81 20.05 -15.14
N ASP A 95 -9.17 19.81 -13.99
CA ASP A 95 -8.34 18.63 -13.76
C ASP A 95 -8.30 18.18 -12.29
N GLY A 96 -7.93 16.92 -12.09
CA GLY A 96 -7.68 16.32 -10.79
C GLY A 96 -6.56 15.30 -10.86
N TYR A 97 -5.68 15.38 -9.87
CA TYR A 97 -4.43 14.62 -9.81
C TYR A 97 -4.43 13.71 -8.59
N ALA A 98 -3.83 12.53 -8.71
CA ALA A 98 -3.66 11.65 -7.55
C ALA A 98 -2.51 10.67 -7.75
N MET A 99 -1.77 10.42 -6.67
CA MET A 99 -0.85 9.28 -6.55
C MET A 99 -0.93 8.69 -5.14
N LEU A 100 -0.45 7.46 -4.98
CA LEU A 100 -0.25 6.87 -3.66
C LEU A 100 1.24 6.81 -3.36
N TRP A 101 1.63 7.11 -2.13
CA TRP A 101 3.01 6.98 -1.67
C TRP A 101 3.11 6.32 -0.30
N HIS A 102 4.26 5.71 -0.03
CA HIS A 102 4.64 5.07 1.24
C HIS A 102 5.95 5.68 1.73
N GLY A 103 6.13 5.65 3.05
CA GLY A 103 7.26 6.29 3.73
C GLY A 103 6.80 7.32 4.76
N SER A 104 7.73 7.90 5.53
CA SER A 104 7.38 8.82 6.62
C SER A 104 7.14 10.25 6.14
N ASN A 105 7.91 10.72 5.14
CA ASN A 105 7.88 12.07 4.61
C ASN A 105 8.01 12.05 3.07
N ILE A 106 7.19 12.84 2.37
CA ILE A 106 7.15 12.85 0.91
C ILE A 106 8.41 13.46 0.28
N ASP A 107 9.11 14.34 0.98
CA ASP A 107 10.28 15.05 0.46
C ASP A 107 11.55 14.17 0.48
N ASP A 108 11.77 13.48 1.60
CA ASP A 108 13.07 12.89 1.92
C ASP A 108 13.01 11.40 2.29
N ASP A 109 11.82 10.82 2.49
CA ASP A 109 11.65 9.44 2.96
C ASP A 109 10.46 8.77 2.28
N VAL A 110 10.51 8.69 0.95
CA VAL A 110 9.59 7.89 0.13
C VAL A 110 10.27 6.59 -0.26
N ASP A 111 9.69 5.47 0.15
CA ASP A 111 10.18 4.12 -0.16
C ASP A 111 9.24 3.36 -1.12
N GLY A 112 8.12 3.96 -1.52
CA GLY A 112 7.21 3.43 -2.53
C GLY A 112 6.27 4.48 -3.09
N ALA A 113 6.00 4.42 -4.40
CA ALA A 113 5.04 5.31 -5.07
C ALA A 113 4.29 4.56 -6.16
N ILE A 114 2.98 4.78 -6.25
CA ILE A 114 2.13 4.35 -7.35
C ILE A 114 1.64 5.62 -8.03
N VAL A 115 2.27 5.94 -9.16
CA VAL A 115 1.96 7.11 -9.98
C VAL A 115 1.06 6.71 -11.16
N PRO A 116 0.23 7.62 -11.67
CA PRO A 116 -0.55 7.35 -12.88
C PRO A 116 0.32 7.42 -14.14
N ASP A 117 -0.05 6.64 -15.17
CA ASP A 117 0.61 6.70 -16.48
C ASP A 117 0.22 7.98 -17.25
N ALA A 118 -1.00 8.48 -17.03
CA ALA A 118 -1.47 9.75 -17.55
C ALA A 118 -1.25 10.85 -16.52
N GLU A 119 -0.77 12.00 -16.98
CA GLU A 119 -0.49 13.15 -16.09
C GLU A 119 -1.78 13.81 -15.55
N THR A 120 -2.94 13.51 -16.16
CA THR A 120 -4.22 14.15 -15.85
C THR A 120 -5.35 13.14 -15.59
N GLY A 121 -6.33 13.55 -14.79
CA GLY A 121 -7.52 12.75 -14.50
C GLY A 121 -8.61 12.98 -15.53
N THR A 122 -9.48 11.99 -15.75
CA THR A 122 -10.70 12.21 -16.53
C THR A 122 -11.76 12.86 -15.65
N CYS A 123 -12.01 14.15 -15.82
CA CYS A 123 -12.99 14.92 -15.05
C CYS A 123 -14.39 14.89 -15.68
N THR A 124 -15.39 14.66 -14.85
CA THR A 124 -16.81 14.75 -15.21
C THR A 124 -17.46 15.80 -14.32
N ALA A 125 -17.96 16.88 -14.92
CA ALA A 125 -18.68 17.93 -14.20
C ALA A 125 -19.98 17.36 -13.58
N SER A 126 -20.18 17.61 -12.30
CA SER A 126 -21.42 17.33 -11.57
C SER A 126 -22.28 18.58 -11.37
N GLY A 127 -21.74 19.76 -11.71
CA GLY A 127 -22.43 21.04 -11.77
C GLY A 127 -21.52 22.11 -12.39
N ALA A 128 -21.94 23.37 -12.37
CA ALA A 128 -21.13 24.48 -12.90
C ALA A 128 -19.81 24.66 -12.14
N THR A 129 -19.81 24.35 -10.84
CA THR A 129 -18.69 24.63 -9.93
C THR A 129 -17.98 23.37 -9.44
N THR A 130 -18.42 22.17 -9.82
CA THR A 130 -17.99 20.92 -9.19
C THR A 130 -17.74 19.87 -10.24
N ALA A 131 -16.64 19.14 -10.12
CA ALA A 131 -16.37 17.96 -10.94
C ALA A 131 -15.78 16.82 -10.12
N THR A 132 -15.91 15.63 -10.68
CA THR A 132 -15.29 14.42 -10.19
C THR A 132 -14.28 13.93 -11.22
N CYS A 133 -13.02 13.91 -10.83
CA CYS A 133 -11.88 13.51 -11.65
C CYS A 133 -11.42 12.11 -11.27
N LYS A 134 -11.29 11.26 -12.29
CA LYS A 134 -10.89 9.86 -12.14
C LYS A 134 -9.45 9.67 -12.64
N VAL A 135 -8.56 9.33 -11.73
CA VAL A 135 -7.15 9.03 -12.00
C VAL A 135 -6.95 7.52 -11.92
N THR A 136 -6.32 6.92 -12.93
CA THR A 136 -6.09 5.47 -12.98
C THR A 136 -4.66 5.16 -12.57
N LEU A 137 -4.50 4.25 -11.60
CA LEU A 137 -3.22 3.83 -11.05
C LEU A 137 -3.03 2.33 -11.24
N VAL A 138 -1.78 1.89 -11.33
CA VAL A 138 -1.43 0.48 -11.50
C VAL A 138 -0.42 0.05 -10.45
N ALA A 139 -0.87 -0.78 -9.51
CA ALA A 139 0.04 -1.48 -8.60
C ALA A 139 0.61 -2.73 -9.29
N ASP A 140 1.92 -2.73 -9.56
CA ASP A 140 2.64 -3.85 -10.15
C ASP A 140 3.61 -4.46 -9.13
N PRO A 141 3.43 -5.75 -8.76
CA PRO A 141 4.35 -6.44 -7.85
C PRO A 141 5.79 -6.59 -8.37
N ASN A 142 6.05 -6.30 -9.65
CA ASN A 142 7.39 -6.38 -10.25
C ASN A 142 8.06 -5.02 -10.45
N GLU A 143 7.36 -3.91 -10.16
CA GLU A 143 7.85 -2.56 -10.45
C GLU A 143 7.74 -1.65 -9.23
N ASN A 144 6.52 -1.38 -8.75
CA ASN A 144 6.27 -0.40 -7.69
C ASN A 144 5.79 -1.02 -6.36
N ILE A 145 5.49 -2.33 -6.33
CA ILE A 145 5.16 -3.12 -5.13
C ILE A 145 6.17 -4.27 -4.97
N TYR A 146 7.46 -3.94 -4.89
CA TYR A 146 8.56 -4.92 -4.98
C TYR A 146 8.97 -5.54 -3.64
N SER A 147 8.62 -4.97 -2.49
CA SER A 147 9.04 -5.48 -1.18
C SER A 147 7.90 -5.61 -0.17
N ASN A 148 7.95 -6.66 0.65
CA ASN A 148 6.96 -6.94 1.68
C ASN A 148 6.79 -5.81 2.71
N ILE A 149 7.80 -4.95 2.90
CA ILE A 149 7.74 -3.80 3.81
C ILE A 149 6.69 -2.77 3.36
N LEU A 150 6.39 -2.73 2.07
CA LEU A 150 5.41 -1.82 1.46
C LEU A 150 3.95 -2.24 1.73
N ALA A 151 3.72 -3.37 2.40
CA ALA A 151 2.37 -3.79 2.75
C ALA A 151 1.89 -3.01 3.97
N GLY A 152 0.77 -2.30 3.85
CA GLY A 152 0.23 -1.50 4.94
C GLY A 152 -0.41 -0.22 4.48
N SER A 153 -0.23 0.83 5.27
CA SER A 153 -0.88 2.13 5.06
C SER A 153 -0.05 2.99 4.12
N TRP A 154 -0.65 3.38 3.01
CA TRP A 154 -0.13 4.34 2.03
C TRP A 154 -0.89 5.66 2.18
N LYS A 155 -0.24 6.77 1.87
CA LYS A 155 -0.82 8.10 1.84
C LYS A 155 -1.26 8.44 0.42
N VAL A 156 -2.29 9.25 0.31
CA VAL A 156 -2.83 9.71 -0.96
C VAL A 156 -2.44 11.17 -1.13
N TRP A 157 -1.55 11.41 -2.08
CA TRP A 157 -1.29 12.74 -2.60
C TRP A 157 -2.41 13.06 -3.59
N ALA A 158 -3.08 14.20 -3.42
CA ALA A 158 -4.23 14.59 -4.23
C ALA A 158 -4.15 16.06 -4.59
N GLY A 159 -4.52 16.37 -5.83
CA GLY A 159 -4.61 17.73 -6.33
C GLY A 159 -5.88 17.97 -7.15
N ALA A 160 -6.29 19.23 -7.26
CA ALA A 160 -7.34 19.67 -8.17
C ALA A 160 -7.05 21.08 -8.67
N GLN A 161 -7.50 21.38 -9.89
CA GLN A 161 -7.30 22.67 -10.53
C GLN A 161 -8.64 23.22 -11.07
N GLY A 162 -8.85 24.53 -10.89
CA GLY A 162 -9.96 25.31 -11.42
C GLY A 162 -9.69 25.79 -12.85
N ASN A 163 -10.75 26.19 -13.57
CA ASN A 163 -10.64 26.72 -14.94
C ASN A 163 -9.93 28.09 -15.00
N ASP A 164 -9.88 28.83 -13.90
CA ASP A 164 -9.22 30.13 -13.77
C ASP A 164 -7.75 30.05 -13.33
N GLY A 165 -7.23 28.83 -13.12
CA GLY A 165 -5.85 28.58 -12.71
C GLY A 165 -5.65 28.44 -11.21
N ASP A 166 -6.71 28.58 -10.41
CA ASP A 166 -6.69 28.24 -8.99
C ASP A 166 -6.42 26.74 -8.80
N TYR A 167 -5.76 26.37 -7.70
CA TYR A 167 -5.46 24.97 -7.43
C TYR A 167 -5.29 24.68 -5.95
N VAL A 168 -5.39 23.40 -5.62
CA VAL A 168 -5.07 22.87 -4.31
C VAL A 168 -4.35 21.54 -4.46
N ILE A 169 -3.32 21.34 -3.65
CA ILE A 169 -2.54 20.11 -3.52
C ILE A 169 -2.46 19.76 -2.04
N THR A 170 -2.63 18.47 -1.73
CA THR A 170 -2.53 17.94 -0.38
C THR A 170 -1.71 16.67 -0.40
N ASP A 171 -0.60 16.65 0.35
CA ASP A 171 0.37 15.56 0.26
C ASP A 171 -0.12 14.25 0.88
N ALA A 172 -0.90 14.36 1.94
CA ALA A 172 -1.47 13.23 2.65
C ALA A 172 -2.95 13.46 2.99
N TYR A 173 -3.78 13.64 1.95
CA TYR A 173 -5.22 13.91 2.11
C TYR A 173 -5.92 12.82 2.93
N LYS A 174 -5.55 11.57 2.68
CA LYS A 174 -6.01 10.40 3.43
C LYS A 174 -5.04 9.23 3.28
N THR A 175 -5.35 8.13 3.93
CA THR A 175 -4.65 6.86 3.73
C THR A 175 -5.50 5.84 2.99
N ALA A 176 -4.82 4.90 2.35
CA ALA A 176 -5.37 3.69 1.74
C ALA A 176 -4.46 2.51 2.06
N ARG A 177 -5.00 1.28 2.12
CA ARG A 177 -4.17 0.11 2.40
C ARG A 177 -3.80 -0.64 1.14
N VAL A 178 -2.52 -0.99 1.04
CA VAL A 178 -2.00 -1.94 0.06
C VAL A 178 -1.68 -3.25 0.78
N GLN A 179 -2.26 -4.35 0.33
CA GLN A 179 -2.22 -5.63 1.03
C GLN A 179 -1.66 -6.75 0.16
N ARG A 180 -0.99 -7.69 0.81
CA ARG A 180 -0.47 -8.92 0.21
C ARG A 180 -1.60 -9.94 0.05
N TYR A 181 -1.92 -10.33 -1.18
CA TYR A 181 -3.00 -11.29 -1.47
C TYR A 181 -2.85 -12.58 -0.65
N SER A 182 -3.91 -13.03 0.03
CA SER A 182 -3.93 -14.27 0.82
C SER A 182 -4.63 -15.42 0.09
N LYS A 183 -4.23 -16.66 0.43
CA LYS A 183 -4.83 -17.91 -0.03
C LYS A 183 -5.04 -18.82 1.17
N LEU A 184 -6.14 -19.57 1.16
CA LEU A 184 -6.50 -20.47 2.24
C LEU A 184 -7.11 -21.75 1.69
N THR A 185 -6.59 -22.89 2.13
CA THR A 185 -7.10 -24.22 1.77
C THR A 185 -7.68 -24.93 2.98
N VAL A 186 -8.47 -25.98 2.72
CA VAL A 186 -8.99 -26.89 3.73
C VAL A 186 -9.05 -28.29 3.14
N ASN A 187 -8.85 -29.31 3.99
CA ASN A 187 -9.04 -30.73 3.68
C ASN A 187 -9.39 -31.46 4.98
N ALA A 188 -10.55 -32.12 5.03
CA ALA A 188 -11.04 -32.93 6.11
C ALA A 188 -10.87 -34.42 5.78
N SER A 189 -10.52 -35.22 6.79
CA SER A 189 -10.24 -36.65 6.60
C SER A 189 -10.35 -37.42 7.92
N PRO A 190 -10.63 -38.73 7.92
CA PRO A 190 -10.97 -39.56 6.78
C PRO A 190 -12.36 -39.25 6.21
N GLU A 191 -12.56 -39.59 4.95
CA GLU A 191 -13.85 -39.51 4.26
C GLU A 191 -14.04 -40.79 3.41
N PRO A 192 -15.15 -41.52 3.56
CA PRO A 192 -16.23 -41.29 4.53
C PRO A 192 -15.79 -41.59 5.98
N VAL A 193 -16.58 -41.12 6.96
CA VAL A 193 -16.31 -41.31 8.39
C VAL A 193 -17.57 -41.74 9.14
N LYS A 194 -17.43 -42.65 10.10
CA LYS A 194 -18.55 -43.04 10.97
C LYS A 194 -18.96 -41.89 11.88
N LYS A 195 -20.26 -41.72 12.09
CA LYS A 195 -20.81 -40.74 13.03
C LYS A 195 -20.20 -40.88 14.43
N GLY A 196 -19.88 -39.75 15.04
CA GLY A 196 -19.24 -39.66 16.34
C GLY A 196 -17.73 -39.92 16.33
N LYS A 197 -17.12 -40.22 15.18
CA LYS A 197 -15.65 -40.37 15.08
C LYS A 197 -14.96 -39.05 14.79
N THR A 198 -13.68 -39.01 15.15
CA THR A 198 -12.81 -37.86 14.96
C THR A 198 -12.40 -37.75 13.49
N ILE A 199 -12.53 -36.55 12.93
CA ILE A 199 -11.88 -36.14 11.70
C ILE A 199 -10.72 -35.20 12.00
N THR A 200 -9.71 -35.24 11.16
CA THR A 200 -8.61 -34.26 11.10
C THR A 200 -8.90 -33.30 9.95
N VAL A 201 -8.95 -32.02 10.28
CA VAL A 201 -9.04 -30.94 9.30
C VAL A 201 -7.66 -30.28 9.19
N THR A 202 -7.17 -30.17 7.97
CA THR A 202 -5.87 -29.60 7.60
C THR A 202 -6.05 -28.49 6.60
N GLY A 203 -5.08 -27.60 6.48
CA GLY A 203 -5.12 -26.50 5.52
C GLY A 203 -3.81 -25.74 5.47
N LEU A 204 -3.74 -24.75 4.59
CA LEU A 204 -2.59 -23.87 4.43
C LEU A 204 -3.07 -22.43 4.27
N LEU A 205 -2.67 -21.55 5.20
CA LEU A 205 -2.78 -20.11 5.02
C LEU A 205 -1.47 -19.60 4.43
N SER A 206 -1.53 -19.02 3.24
CA SER A 206 -0.39 -18.40 2.58
C SER A 206 -0.73 -17.00 2.09
N ARG A 207 0.28 -16.18 1.83
CA ARG A 207 0.13 -14.85 1.23
C ARG A 207 1.23 -14.56 0.23
N ALA A 208 1.00 -13.60 -0.66
CA ALA A 208 2.01 -13.12 -1.60
C ALA A 208 3.27 -12.69 -0.83
N ASN A 209 4.44 -13.05 -1.32
CA ASN A 209 5.74 -12.59 -0.84
C ASN A 209 6.44 -11.90 -2.00
N TRP A 210 6.40 -10.58 -2.00
CA TRP A 210 6.90 -9.75 -3.10
C TRP A 210 8.43 -9.84 -3.20
N ASP A 211 9.14 -9.92 -2.06
CA ASP A 211 10.61 -10.08 -2.02
C ASP A 211 11.10 -11.35 -2.77
N THR A 212 10.25 -12.39 -2.85
CA THR A 212 10.61 -13.69 -3.46
C THR A 212 9.80 -14.04 -4.72
N GLY A 213 8.83 -13.20 -5.09
CA GLY A 213 7.88 -13.48 -6.18
C GLY A 213 7.04 -14.75 -5.99
N LYS A 214 6.85 -15.24 -4.75
CA LYS A 214 6.17 -16.53 -4.45
C LYS A 214 5.10 -16.36 -3.39
N TYR A 215 4.21 -17.35 -3.27
CA TYR A 215 3.34 -17.45 -2.09
C TYR A 215 4.08 -18.17 -0.97
N ALA A 216 4.09 -17.58 0.22
CA ALA A 216 4.71 -18.14 1.41
C ALA A 216 3.67 -18.33 2.52
N GLY A 217 3.92 -19.30 3.42
CA GLY A 217 3.08 -19.53 4.58
C GLY A 217 2.94 -18.28 5.44
N TYR A 218 1.71 -17.95 5.84
CA TYR A 218 1.47 -16.83 6.76
C TYR A 218 1.37 -17.36 8.18
N THR A 219 2.38 -17.07 8.98
CA THR A 219 2.64 -17.73 10.27
C THR A 219 1.92 -17.08 11.44
N VAL A 220 1.65 -17.87 12.48
CA VAL A 220 1.11 -17.45 13.78
C VAL A 220 -0.23 -16.69 13.69
N GLN A 221 -0.99 -16.91 12.62
CA GLN A 221 -2.27 -16.24 12.41
C GLN A 221 -3.43 -17.05 12.99
N PRO A 222 -4.39 -16.42 13.70
CA PRO A 222 -5.61 -17.08 14.11
C PRO A 222 -6.51 -17.34 12.91
N VAL A 223 -6.91 -18.60 12.71
CA VAL A 223 -7.80 -19.03 11.64
C VAL A 223 -8.93 -19.87 12.22
N GLY A 224 -10.17 -19.48 11.94
CA GLY A 224 -11.37 -20.15 12.43
C GLY A 224 -11.79 -21.31 11.54
N LEU A 225 -11.99 -22.49 12.11
CA LEU A 225 -12.69 -23.61 11.48
C LEU A 225 -14.20 -23.41 11.62
N GLN A 226 -14.92 -23.53 10.52
CA GLN A 226 -16.38 -23.43 10.44
C GLN A 226 -16.95 -24.68 9.79
N PHE A 227 -18.21 -24.98 10.09
CA PHE A 227 -18.95 -26.08 9.48
C PHE A 227 -20.30 -25.59 8.99
N ARG A 228 -20.82 -26.17 7.91
CA ARG A 228 -22.24 -26.10 7.56
C ARG A 228 -22.75 -27.49 7.24
N LYS A 229 -23.98 -27.79 7.65
CA LYS A 229 -24.65 -29.03 7.22
C LYS A 229 -24.91 -28.98 5.71
N LYS A 230 -24.96 -30.14 5.06
CA LYS A 230 -25.19 -30.28 3.61
C LYS A 230 -26.40 -29.48 3.10
N SER A 231 -27.51 -29.52 3.84
CA SER A 231 -28.78 -28.86 3.52
C SER A 231 -28.87 -27.38 3.88
N VAL A 232 -27.82 -26.78 4.43
CA VAL A 232 -27.80 -25.39 4.89
C VAL A 232 -26.75 -24.60 4.13
N SER A 233 -27.07 -23.38 3.67
CA SER A 233 -26.14 -22.53 2.92
C SER A 233 -25.20 -21.71 3.80
N THR A 234 -25.57 -21.47 5.06
CA THR A 234 -24.81 -20.68 6.01
C THR A 234 -23.89 -21.54 6.87
N TYR A 235 -22.68 -21.05 7.11
CA TYR A 235 -21.73 -21.66 8.05
C TYR A 235 -22.06 -21.26 9.48
N THR A 236 -21.84 -22.18 10.42
CA THR A 236 -21.92 -21.92 11.86
C THR A 236 -20.93 -20.83 12.28
N SER A 237 -21.13 -20.31 13.49
CA SER A 237 -20.05 -19.64 14.21
C SER A 237 -18.81 -20.56 14.28
N THR A 238 -17.64 -19.93 14.45
CA THR A 238 -16.35 -20.62 14.50
C THR A 238 -16.39 -21.75 15.52
N LEU A 239 -16.25 -22.99 15.03
CA LEU A 239 -16.18 -24.18 15.89
C LEU A 239 -14.91 -24.18 16.74
N LYS A 240 -13.81 -23.77 16.12
CA LYS A 240 -12.49 -23.78 16.73
C LYS A 240 -11.59 -22.76 16.04
N THR A 241 -10.73 -22.09 16.80
CA THR A 241 -9.67 -21.25 16.25
C THR A 241 -8.34 -21.97 16.42
N VAL A 242 -7.57 -22.06 15.34
CA VAL A 242 -6.19 -22.57 15.37
C VAL A 242 -5.22 -21.51 14.90
N LYS A 243 -3.95 -21.63 15.30
CA LYS A 243 -2.87 -20.78 14.79
C LYS A 243 -2.12 -21.50 13.68
N SER A 244 -1.79 -20.79 12.61
CA SER A 244 -0.91 -21.31 11.58
C SER A 244 0.52 -21.50 12.09
N ASP A 245 1.19 -22.56 11.64
CA ASP A 245 2.58 -22.85 12.01
C ASP A 245 3.60 -21.97 11.24
N SER A 246 4.89 -22.28 11.38
CA SER A 246 5.99 -21.56 10.70
C SER A 246 5.98 -21.67 9.17
N LYS A 247 5.21 -22.61 8.61
CA LYS A 247 4.99 -22.80 7.17
C LYS A 247 3.58 -22.42 6.74
N GLY A 248 2.78 -21.84 7.64
CA GLY A 248 1.39 -21.46 7.37
C GLY A 248 0.39 -22.62 7.48
N ASN A 249 0.82 -23.82 7.86
CA ASN A 249 -0.07 -24.97 7.93
C ASN A 249 -1.06 -24.83 9.08
N LEU A 250 -2.24 -25.38 8.87
CA LEU A 250 -3.34 -25.46 9.82
C LEU A 250 -3.64 -26.93 10.05
N LYS A 251 -3.84 -27.32 11.30
CA LYS A 251 -4.27 -28.67 11.66
C LYS A 251 -5.13 -28.64 12.91
N THR A 252 -6.25 -29.33 12.88
CA THR A 252 -7.06 -29.59 14.06
C THR A 252 -7.91 -30.83 13.91
N THR A 253 -8.55 -31.23 15.00
CA THR A 253 -9.52 -32.33 15.00
C THR A 253 -10.89 -31.84 15.47
N THR A 254 -11.94 -32.48 14.97
CA THR A 254 -13.34 -32.30 15.39
C THR A 254 -14.11 -33.61 15.23
N THR A 255 -15.31 -33.69 15.79
CA THR A 255 -16.17 -34.88 15.71
C THR A 255 -17.13 -34.77 14.52
N ALA A 256 -17.19 -35.82 13.70
CA ALA A 256 -18.15 -35.94 12.61
C ALA A 256 -19.55 -36.23 13.18
N THR A 257 -20.49 -35.29 13.03
CA THR A 257 -21.85 -35.42 13.60
C THR A 257 -22.94 -35.54 12.55
N ALA A 258 -22.70 -35.01 11.34
CA ALA A 258 -23.61 -35.05 10.19
C ALA A 258 -22.84 -34.68 8.92
N ASP A 259 -23.40 -35.03 7.76
CA ASP A 259 -22.92 -34.59 6.45
C ASP A 259 -22.83 -33.07 6.37
N GLY A 260 -21.76 -32.57 5.78
CA GLY A 260 -21.60 -31.15 5.57
C GLY A 260 -20.23 -30.73 5.11
N TYR A 261 -20.00 -29.42 5.13
CA TYR A 261 -18.79 -28.81 4.60
C TYR A 261 -18.01 -28.13 5.70
N PHE A 262 -16.73 -28.45 5.82
CA PHE A 262 -15.77 -27.73 6.66
C PHE A 262 -15.04 -26.67 5.86
N ARG A 263 -14.78 -25.51 6.47
CA ARG A 263 -13.87 -24.52 5.89
C ARG A 263 -13.06 -23.81 6.94
N TYR A 264 -11.88 -23.35 6.56
CA TYR A 264 -11.16 -22.33 7.31
C TYR A 264 -11.55 -20.91 6.89
N ASN A 265 -11.53 -19.99 7.84
CA ASN A 265 -11.81 -18.56 7.68
C ASN A 265 -10.74 -17.74 8.38
N PHE A 266 -9.97 -16.98 7.61
CA PHE A 266 -8.99 -16.02 8.10
C PHE A 266 -9.58 -14.61 8.03
N ALA A 267 -9.54 -13.88 9.15
CA ALA A 267 -10.18 -12.57 9.28
C ALA A 267 -9.42 -11.41 8.61
N GLY A 268 -8.18 -11.64 8.16
CA GLY A 268 -7.33 -10.58 7.62
C GLY A 268 -6.57 -9.82 8.69
N THR A 269 -5.66 -8.97 8.23
CA THR A 269 -4.89 -8.00 9.02
C THR A 269 -4.80 -6.69 8.24
N SER A 270 -4.09 -5.68 8.77
CA SER A 270 -3.84 -4.44 8.04
C SER A 270 -3.05 -4.64 6.73
N THR A 271 -2.26 -5.71 6.63
CA THR A 271 -1.32 -5.96 5.52
C THR A 271 -1.72 -7.14 4.64
N THR A 272 -2.83 -7.83 4.94
CA THR A 272 -3.24 -9.06 4.25
C THR A 272 -4.75 -9.21 4.35
N PRO A 273 -5.48 -9.41 3.24
CA PRO A 273 -6.94 -9.43 3.27
C PRO A 273 -7.46 -10.70 3.95
N ALA A 274 -8.71 -10.62 4.41
CA ALA A 274 -9.47 -11.79 4.83
C ALA A 274 -9.65 -12.78 3.68
N VAL A 275 -9.67 -14.08 3.99
CA VAL A 275 -9.93 -15.13 3.00
C VAL A 275 -10.67 -16.31 3.65
N LYS A 276 -11.59 -16.88 2.88
CA LYS A 276 -12.35 -18.08 3.24
C LYS A 276 -11.94 -19.19 2.27
N ALA A 277 -11.63 -20.38 2.80
CA ALA A 277 -11.45 -21.55 1.95
C ALA A 277 -12.81 -21.95 1.34
N THR A 278 -12.75 -22.53 0.13
CA THR A 278 -13.86 -23.33 -0.40
C THR A 278 -14.14 -24.47 0.57
N GLY A 279 -15.41 -24.76 0.83
CA GLY A 279 -15.79 -25.82 1.77
C GLY A 279 -15.46 -27.21 1.25
N ASP A 280 -14.98 -28.06 2.14
CA ASP A 280 -14.66 -29.47 1.87
C ASP A 280 -15.70 -30.39 2.51
N TYR A 281 -16.22 -31.34 1.73
CA TYR A 281 -17.41 -32.12 2.07
C TYR A 281 -17.07 -33.42 2.78
N VAL A 282 -17.54 -33.57 4.02
CA VAL A 282 -17.43 -34.82 4.78
C VAL A 282 -18.74 -35.60 4.66
N ASP A 283 -18.64 -36.84 4.19
CA ASP A 283 -19.71 -37.86 4.24
C ASP A 283 -19.70 -38.60 5.58
N VAL A 284 -20.80 -38.56 6.33
CA VAL A 284 -20.93 -39.16 7.67
C VAL A 284 -21.91 -40.33 7.64
N GLN A 285 -21.40 -41.51 7.98
CA GLN A 285 -22.14 -42.79 7.93
C GLN A 285 -22.54 -43.30 9.31
#